data_AF-A0A150K5H7-F1
#
_entry.id   AF-A0A150K5H7-F1
#
_cell.length_a   1.000
_cell.length_b   1.000
_cell.length_c   1.000
_cell.angle_alpha   90.00
_cell.angle_beta   90.00
_cell.angle_gamma   90.00
#
_symmetry.space_group_name_H-M   'P 1'
#
loop_
_entity.id
_entity.type
_entity.pdbx_description
1 polymer ?
#
loop_
_entity_poly.entity_id
_entity_poly.type
_entity_poly.pdbx_seq_one_letter_code
_entity_poly.pdbx_strand_id
1 'polypeptide(L)' 'MENAKLQQREEPQSTITPEQIGEIKTKALQFAQARNQPPEKVYEALKITNFEELTGRQVMAAIKKLDKWLKAATEKQG' A
#
# COMPACT_ATOMS: atom_id res chain seq x y z
N MET A 1 1.46 45.69 -13.79
CA MET A 1 2.14 45.33 -12.53
C MET A 1 1.79 43.89 -12.21
N GLU A 2 2.48 42.96 -12.86
CA GLU A 2 2.43 41.54 -12.54
C GLU A 2 3.26 41.32 -11.28
N ASN A 3 2.62 40.88 -10.20
CA ASN A 3 3.31 40.29 -9.07
C ASN A 3 2.53 39.05 -8.64
N ALA A 4 2.60 38.03 -9.50
CA ALA A 4 2.27 36.65 -9.15
C ALA A 4 3.34 36.15 -8.17
N LYS A 5 3.13 36.48 -6.89
CA LYS A 5 3.99 36.09 -5.78
C LYS A 5 3.85 34.59 -5.56
N LEU A 6 4.76 33.84 -6.20
CA LEU A 6 5.37 32.61 -5.69
C LEU A 6 4.45 31.76 -4.80
N GLN A 7 3.46 31.11 -5.41
CA GLN A 7 2.96 29.87 -4.85
C GLN A 7 4.09 28.88 -4.97
N GLN A 8 4.70 28.59 -3.82
CA GLN A 8 5.58 27.45 -3.61
C GLN A 8 4.96 26.27 -4.34
N ARG A 9 5.61 25.81 -5.42
CA ARG A 9 5.40 24.46 -5.92
C ARG A 9 5.89 23.55 -4.80
N GLU A 10 5.02 23.26 -3.85
CA GLU A 10 5.07 22.01 -3.12
C GLU A 10 4.92 20.93 -4.19
N GLU A 11 6.03 20.52 -4.80
CA GLU A 11 6.07 19.23 -5.48
C GLU A 11 5.56 18.24 -4.43
N PRO A 12 4.39 17.61 -4.62
CA PRO A 12 3.87 16.72 -3.60
C PRO A 12 4.93 15.65 -3.43
N GLN A 13 5.53 15.59 -2.24
CA GLN A 13 6.45 14.54 -1.84
C GLN A 13 5.69 13.22 -1.88
N SER A 14 5.53 12.62 -3.08
CA SER A 14 4.78 11.39 -3.39
C SER A 14 3.78 11.02 -2.30
N THR A 15 2.80 11.90 -2.07
CA THR A 15 1.75 11.68 -1.07
C THR A 15 0.99 10.45 -1.48
N ILE A 16 0.88 9.49 -0.56
CA ILE A 16 0.14 8.25 -0.82
C ILE A 16 -1.29 8.61 -1.16
N THR A 17 -1.80 8.02 -2.24
CA THR A 17 -3.19 8.25 -2.60
C THR A 17 -4.12 7.28 -1.86
N PRO A 18 -5.37 7.68 -1.55
CA PRO A 18 -6.35 6.80 -0.93
C PRO A 18 -6.58 5.49 -1.71
N GLU A 19 -6.46 5.53 -3.04
CA GLU A 19 -6.57 4.37 -3.91
C GLU A 19 -5.47 3.35 -3.62
N GLN A 20 -4.23 3.79 -3.40
CA GLN A 20 -3.13 2.89 -3.08
C GLN A 20 -3.31 2.23 -1.71
N ILE A 21 -3.86 2.95 -0.73
CA ILE A 21 -4.22 2.39 0.58
C ILE A 21 -5.33 1.35 0.42
N GLY A 22 -6.35 1.67 -0.38
CA GLY A 22 -7.43 0.74 -0.73
C GLY A 22 -6.90 -0.53 -1.39
N GLU A 23 -5.92 -0.40 -2.28
CA GLU A 23 -5.28 -1.52 -2.96
C GLU A 23 -4.52 -2.44 -1.97
N ILE A 24 -3.74 -1.86 -1.04
CA ILE A 24 -3.06 -2.65 0.00
C ILE A 24 -4.08 -3.38 0.86
N LYS A 25 -5.14 -2.70 1.33
CA LYS A 25 -6.18 -3.31 2.17
C LYS A 25 -6.85 -4.49 1.46
N THR A 26 -7.21 -4.29 0.19
CA THR A 26 -7.87 -5.31 -0.64
C THR A 26 -6.97 -6.53 -0.84
N LYS A 27 -5.72 -6.34 -1.28
CA LYS A 27 -4.78 -7.44 -1.52
C LYS A 27 -4.41 -8.16 -0.22
N ALA A 28 -4.26 -7.43 0.89
CA ALA A 28 -4.01 -8.01 2.19
C ALA A 28 -5.17 -8.89 2.64
N LEU A 29 -6.41 -8.42 2.48
CA LEU A 29 -7.61 -9.21 2.79
C LEU A 29 -7.67 -10.49 1.93
N GLN A 30 -7.44 -10.40 0.63
CA GLN A 30 -7.40 -11.57 -0.26
C GLN A 30 -6.34 -12.58 0.17
N PHE A 31 -5.14 -12.11 0.53
CA PHE A 31 -4.06 -13.01 0.97
C PHE A 31 -4.39 -13.65 2.32
N ALA A 32 -4.95 -12.87 3.24
CA ALA A 32 -5.40 -13.33 4.54
C ALA A 32 -6.45 -14.44 4.38
N GLN A 33 -7.45 -14.24 3.52
CA GLN A 33 -8.47 -15.24 3.18
C GLN A 33 -7.85 -16.50 2.57
N ALA A 34 -6.94 -16.36 1.60
CA ALA A 34 -6.26 -17.50 0.97
C ALA A 34 -5.41 -18.34 1.94
N ARG A 35 -4.99 -17.75 3.07
CA ARG A 35 -4.24 -18.41 4.14
C ARG A 35 -5.09 -18.73 5.38
N ASN A 36 -6.39 -18.44 5.34
CA ASN A 36 -7.31 -18.57 6.47
C ASN A 36 -6.79 -17.86 7.74
N GLN A 37 -6.25 -16.65 7.56
CA GLN A 37 -5.68 -15.79 8.59
C GLN A 37 -6.38 -14.42 8.61
N PRO A 38 -6.27 -13.67 9.72
CA PRO A 38 -6.80 -12.32 9.80
C PRO A 38 -5.91 -11.30 9.03
N PRO A 39 -6.49 -10.27 8.38
CA PRO A 39 -5.74 -9.24 7.64
C PRO A 39 -4.69 -8.51 8.48
N GLU A 40 -4.91 -8.37 9.79
CA GLU A 40 -4.01 -7.76 10.76
C GLU A 40 -2.64 -8.45 10.75
N LYS A 41 -2.61 -9.79 10.64
CA LYS A 41 -1.35 -10.55 10.53
C LYS A 41 -0.60 -10.22 9.26
N VAL A 42 -1.31 -9.87 8.19
CA VAL A 42 -0.71 -9.45 6.92
C VAL A 42 -0.12 -8.05 7.06
N TYR A 43 -0.83 -7.12 7.71
CA TYR A 43 -0.31 -5.79 7.99
C TYR A 43 0.93 -5.83 8.91
N GLU A 44 0.91 -6.66 9.96
CA GLU A 44 2.08 -6.94 10.82
C GLU A 44 3.27 -7.45 9.98
N ALA A 45 3.04 -8.41 9.08
CA ALA A 45 4.09 -8.97 8.23
C ALA A 45 4.61 -7.98 7.16
N LEU A 46 3.81 -6.98 6.80
CA LEU A 46 4.20 -5.84 5.97
C LEU A 46 4.84 -4.70 6.78
N LYS A 47 4.84 -4.80 8.12
CA LYS A 47 5.26 -3.75 9.05
C LYS A 47 4.48 -2.45 8.86
N ILE A 48 3.19 -2.58 8.56
CA ILE A 48 2.27 -1.46 8.41
C ILE A 48 1.51 -1.32 9.74
N THR A 49 1.84 -0.27 10.48
CA THR A 49 1.14 0.13 11.71
C THR A 49 0.10 1.21 11.45
N ASN A 50 0.43 2.16 10.57
CA ASN A 50 -0.45 3.24 10.15
C ASN A 50 -0.28 3.47 8.64
N PHE A 51 -1.38 3.50 7.89
CA PHE A 51 -1.38 3.72 6.45
C PHE A 51 -1.04 5.16 6.06
N GLU A 52 -1.36 6.13 6.93
CA GLU A 52 -1.12 7.55 6.70
C GLU A 52 0.35 7.94 6.89
N GLU A 53 1.10 7.14 7.67
CA GLU A 53 2.54 7.33 7.91
C GLU A 53 3.43 6.64 6.88
N LEU A 54 2.84 5.86 5.98
CA LEU A 54 3.61 5.21 4.94
C LEU A 54 4.18 6.28 3.99
N THR A 55 5.25 5.93 3.31
CA THR A 55 5.75 6.68 2.15
C THR A 55 5.31 6.01 0.85
N GLY A 56 5.22 6.76 -0.25
CA GLY A 56 4.89 6.18 -1.56
C GLY A 56 5.79 4.98 -1.94
N ARG A 57 7.07 5.00 -1.53
CA ARG A 57 7.99 3.87 -1.74
C ARG A 57 7.59 2.63 -0.90
N GLN A 58 7.20 2.81 0.36
CA GLN A 58 6.73 1.71 1.21
C GLN A 58 5.42 1.12 0.71
N VAL A 59 4.50 1.96 0.24
CA VAL A 59 3.23 1.53 -0.36
C VAL A 59 3.47 0.67 -1.59
N MET A 60 4.28 1.16 -2.54
CA MET A 60 4.61 0.37 -3.74
C MET A 60 5.29 -0.95 -3.38
N ALA A 61 6.20 -0.94 -2.39
CA ALA A 61 6.85 -2.15 -1.91
C ALA A 61 5.85 -3.13 -1.27
N ALA A 62 4.89 -2.64 -0.49
CA ALA A 62 3.84 -3.44 0.13
C ALA A 62 2.93 -4.08 -0.92
N ILE A 63 2.45 -3.30 -1.89
CA ILE A 63 1.64 -3.79 -3.02
C ILE A 63 2.37 -4.90 -3.78
N LYS A 64 3.64 -4.65 -4.17
CA LYS A 64 4.44 -5.64 -4.89
C LYS A 64 4.69 -6.92 -4.08
N LYS A 65 4.82 -6.80 -2.75
CA LYS A 65 5.01 -7.95 -1.86
C LYS A 65 3.72 -8.76 -1.72
N LEU A 66 2.58 -8.08 -1.56
CA LEU A 66 1.26 -8.70 -1.54
C LEU A 66 0.95 -9.42 -2.86
N ASP A 67 1.27 -8.84 -4.01
CA ASP A 67 1.09 -9.51 -5.31
C ASP A 67 1.87 -10.83 -5.40
N LYS A 68 3.13 -10.83 -4.95
CA LYS A 68 3.93 -12.07 -4.90
C LYS A 68 3.33 -13.10 -3.96
N TRP A 69 2.84 -12.67 -2.80
CA TRP A 69 2.22 -13.53 -1.81
C TRP A 69 0.92 -14.15 -2.30
N LEU A 70 0.08 -13.34 -2.95
CA LEU A 70 -1.15 -13.80 -3.60
C LEU A 70 -0.86 -14.81 -4.69
N LYS A 71 0.10 -14.52 -5.58
CA LYS A 71 0.52 -15.46 -6.63
C LYS A 71 0.98 -16.80 -6.05
N ALA A 72 1.82 -16.76 -5.02
CA ALA A 72 2.28 -17.98 -4.35
C ALA A 72 1.17 -18.71 -3.57
N ALA A 73 0.15 -18.00 -3.09
CA ALA A 73 -1.00 -18.60 -2.43
C ALA A 73 -1.93 -19.29 -3.44
N THR A 74 -2.10 -18.73 -4.64
CA THR A 74 -2.88 -19.34 -5.71
C THR A 74 -2.16 -20.51 -6.37
N GLU A 75 -0.83 -20.45 -6.53
CA GLU A 75 -0.04 -21.56 -7.10
C GLU A 75 0.01 -22.81 -6.21
N LYS A 76 -0.22 -22.68 -4.90
CA LYS A 76 -0.29 -23.82 -3.96
C LYS A 76 -1.66 -24.49 -3.87
N GLN A 77 -2.68 -23.96 -4.53
CA GLN A 77 -4.02 -24.56 -4.58
C GLN A 77 -4.29 -25.33 -5.88
N GLY A 78 -3.29 -25.47 -6.76
CA GLY A 78 -3.33 -26.28 -7.99
C GLY A 78 -2.55 -27.58 -7.86
#